data_AF-A0A310SM02-F1
#
_entry.id   AF-A0A310SM02-F1
#
_cell.length_a   1.000
_cell.length_b   1.000
_cell.length_c   1.000
_cell.angle_alpha   90.00
_cell.angle_beta   90.00
_cell.angle_gamma   90.00
#
_symmetry.space_group_name_H-M   'P 1'
#
loop_
_entity.id
_entity.type
_entity.pdbx_description
1 polymer ?
#
loop_
_entity_poly.entity_id
_entity_poly.type
_entity_poly.pdbx_seq_one_letter_code
_entity_poly.pdbx_strand_id
1 'polypeptide(L)'
;KCVSNFTTAIEACLEPEERENKKIIQNITDSLLNFVCYKEGDRIALFISANGPECLQSKQQEMQHCIDNTFQGYMSQLDFKNESLPELDSLPSLVFGTKECMDISNIQSCVVRELEKCSDPTPANIVDSILNFIRKVTPCQNLMTL
;
A
#
# COMPACT_ATOMS: atom_id res chain seq x y z
N LYS A 1 11.50 3.74 -14.75
CA LYS A 1 10.94 3.96 -16.12
C LYS A 1 9.48 3.52 -16.23
N CYS A 2 9.10 2.30 -15.80
CA CYS A 2 7.69 1.85 -15.88
C CYS A 2 6.72 2.73 -15.07
N VAL A 3 7.02 3.00 -13.79
CA VAL A 3 6.12 3.79 -12.93
C VAL A 3 5.99 5.24 -13.40
N SER A 4 7.10 5.87 -13.79
CA SER A 4 7.06 7.24 -14.34
C SER A 4 6.23 7.31 -15.63
N ASN A 5 6.41 6.38 -16.58
CA ASN A 5 5.61 6.39 -17.81
C ASN A 5 4.12 6.12 -17.54
N PHE A 6 3.83 5.18 -16.64
CA PHE A 6 2.46 4.85 -16.25
C PHE A 6 1.76 6.03 -15.58
N THR A 7 2.38 6.62 -14.57
CA THR A 7 1.82 7.76 -13.83
C THR A 7 1.63 9.00 -14.71
N THR A 8 2.48 9.21 -15.72
CA THR A 8 2.28 10.25 -16.74
C THR A 8 1.12 9.92 -17.69
N ALA A 9 0.98 8.65 -18.10
CA ALA A 9 -0.07 8.25 -19.04
C ALA A 9 -1.48 8.40 -18.44
N ILE A 10 -1.64 8.11 -17.14
CA ILE A 10 -2.94 8.23 -16.45
C ILE A 10 -3.27 9.66 -16.01
N GLU A 11 -2.33 10.61 -16.12
CA GLU A 11 -2.51 11.98 -15.63
C GLU A 11 -3.69 12.71 -16.29
N ALA A 12 -4.00 12.38 -17.56
CA ALA A 12 -5.15 12.94 -18.26
C ALA A 12 -6.50 12.48 -17.66
N CYS A 13 -6.51 11.35 -16.96
CA CYS A 13 -7.69 10.80 -16.28
C CYS A 13 -7.84 11.34 -14.85
N LEU A 14 -6.84 12.05 -14.33
CA LEU A 14 -6.84 12.55 -12.95
C LEU A 14 -7.43 13.95 -12.86
N GLU A 15 -8.24 14.15 -11.83
CA GLU A 15 -8.73 15.45 -11.40
C GLU A 15 -7.56 16.35 -10.92
N PRO A 16 -7.70 17.69 -10.96
CA PRO A 16 -6.62 18.60 -10.58
C PRO A 16 -6.02 18.33 -9.19
N GLU A 17 -6.85 17.94 -8.23
CA GLU A 17 -6.42 17.60 -6.86
C GLU A 17 -5.59 16.30 -6.82
N GLU A 18 -5.90 15.32 -7.67
CA GLU A 18 -5.22 14.03 -7.74
C GLU A 18 -3.87 14.12 -8.47
N ARG A 19 -3.73 15.07 -9.41
CA ARG A 19 -2.48 15.30 -10.14
C ARG A 19 -1.33 15.69 -9.24
N GLU A 20 -1.60 16.37 -8.12
CA GLU A 20 -0.58 16.67 -7.11
C GLU A 20 -0.13 15.39 -6.38
N ASN A 21 -1.01 14.41 -6.24
CA ASN A 21 -0.72 13.13 -5.58
C ASN A 21 0.07 12.15 -6.46
N LYS A 22 0.20 12.39 -7.77
CA LYS A 22 1.03 11.57 -8.66
C LYS A 22 2.50 11.50 -8.21
N LYS A 23 3.04 12.62 -7.70
CA LYS A 23 4.41 12.70 -7.19
C LYS A 23 4.58 11.87 -5.93
N ILE A 24 3.54 11.77 -5.11
CA ILE A 24 3.54 10.94 -3.91
C ILE A 24 3.69 9.46 -4.29
N ILE A 25 2.95 8.98 -5.29
CA ILE A 25 3.06 7.59 -5.78
C ILE A 25 4.44 7.29 -6.35
N GLN A 26 5.02 8.23 -7.10
CA GLN A 26 6.39 8.12 -7.61
C GLN A 26 7.40 8.07 -6.45
N ASN A 27 7.28 8.97 -5.47
CA ASN A 27 8.14 9.01 -4.28
C ASN A 27 8.03 7.74 -3.43
N ILE A 28 6.82 7.20 -3.25
CA ILE A 28 6.59 5.92 -2.58
C ILE A 28 7.33 4.82 -3.33
N THR A 29 7.12 4.71 -4.64
CA THR A 29 7.76 3.68 -5.47
C THR A 29 9.28 3.76 -5.39
N ASP A 30 9.85 4.94 -5.62
CA ASP A 30 11.30 5.15 -5.58
C ASP A 30 11.86 4.81 -4.19
N SER A 31 11.11 5.13 -3.15
CA SER A 31 11.54 4.82 -1.79
C SER A 31 11.39 3.35 -1.42
N LEU A 32 10.36 2.65 -1.90
CA LEU A 32 10.22 1.21 -1.76
C LEU A 32 11.36 0.49 -2.48
N LEU A 33 11.68 0.90 -3.71
CA LEU A 33 12.83 0.39 -4.43
C LEU A 33 14.12 0.67 -3.67
N ASN A 34 14.30 1.89 -3.17
CA ASN A 34 15.46 2.22 -2.35
C ASN A 34 15.51 1.43 -1.05
N PHE A 35 14.37 1.09 -0.42
CA PHE A 35 14.32 0.34 0.83
C PHE A 35 14.62 -1.15 0.60
N VAL A 36 14.03 -1.74 -0.44
CA VAL A 36 14.16 -3.16 -0.80
C VAL A 36 15.52 -3.43 -1.42
N CYS A 37 16.01 -2.54 -2.28
CA CYS A 37 17.32 -2.64 -2.94
C CYS A 37 18.44 -1.91 -2.18
N TYR A 38 18.16 -1.37 -0.99
CA TYR A 38 19.16 -0.73 -0.14
C TYR A 38 20.28 -1.73 0.19
N LYS A 39 21.55 -1.31 0.10
CA LYS A 39 22.73 -2.13 0.41
C LYS A 39 22.65 -3.53 -0.22
N GLU A 40 22.71 -3.58 -1.55
CA GLU A 40 22.70 -4.83 -2.33
C GLU A 40 21.47 -5.73 -2.09
N GLY A 41 20.40 -5.18 -1.51
CA GLY A 41 19.20 -5.95 -1.20
C GLY A 41 19.28 -6.72 0.13
N ASP A 42 20.10 -6.31 1.09
CA ASP A 42 20.19 -6.94 2.42
C ASP A 42 18.82 -7.16 3.07
N ARG A 43 17.91 -6.19 2.94
CA ARG A 43 16.57 -6.28 3.52
C ARG A 43 15.68 -7.30 2.83
N ILE A 44 15.76 -7.41 1.50
CA ILE A 44 15.02 -8.44 0.77
C ILE A 44 15.65 -9.82 0.98
N ALA A 45 16.97 -9.91 1.08
CA ALA A 45 17.67 -11.13 1.42
C ALA A 45 17.28 -11.62 2.82
N LEU A 46 17.25 -10.72 3.81
CA LEU A 46 16.79 -11.00 5.16
C LEU A 46 15.34 -11.48 5.16
N PHE A 47 14.45 -10.77 4.45
CA PHE A 47 13.05 -11.14 4.31
C PHE A 47 12.88 -12.56 3.74
N ILE A 48 13.61 -12.89 2.67
CA ILE A 48 13.57 -14.23 2.06
C ILE A 48 14.14 -15.28 3.00
N SER A 49 15.28 -15.01 3.66
CA SER A 49 15.92 -15.95 4.58
C SER A 49 15.05 -16.29 5.81
N ALA A 50 14.16 -15.37 6.19
CA ALA A 50 13.20 -15.53 7.27
C ALA A 50 11.88 -16.21 6.83
N ASN A 51 11.86 -16.86 5.66
CA ASN A 51 10.65 -17.43 5.03
C ASN A 51 9.52 -16.41 4.86
N GLY A 52 9.87 -15.15 4.56
CA GLY A 52 8.91 -14.08 4.34
C GLY A 52 7.91 -14.38 3.23
N PRO A 53 8.32 -14.85 2.04
CA PRO A 53 7.39 -15.22 0.97
C PRO A 53 6.37 -16.28 1.40
N GLU A 54 6.81 -17.33 2.10
CA GLU A 54 5.96 -18.41 2.59
C GLU A 54 5.00 -17.92 3.68
N CYS A 55 5.48 -17.05 4.57
CA CYS A 55 4.64 -16.39 5.58
C CYS A 55 3.53 -15.57 4.91
N LEU A 56 3.86 -14.70 3.94
CA LEU A 56 2.87 -13.92 3.19
C LEU A 56 1.86 -14.82 2.48
N GLN A 57 2.34 -15.89 1.82
CA GLN A 57 1.46 -16.83 1.12
C GLN A 57 0.51 -17.54 2.10
N SER A 58 1.02 -17.96 3.26
CA SER A 58 0.21 -18.63 4.29
C SER A 58 -0.82 -17.71 4.95
N LYS A 59 -0.60 -16.40 4.90
CA LYS A 59 -1.47 -15.36 5.49
C LYS A 59 -2.29 -14.59 4.46
N GLN A 60 -2.30 -15.04 3.21
CA GLN A 60 -2.94 -14.32 2.11
C GLN A 60 -4.43 -14.05 2.39
N GLN A 61 -5.17 -15.02 2.93
CA GLN A 61 -6.61 -14.88 3.20
C GLN A 61 -6.88 -13.89 4.33
N GLU A 62 -6.08 -13.94 5.40
CA GLU A 62 -6.21 -13.03 6.53
C GLU A 62 -5.82 -11.59 6.14
N MET A 63 -4.78 -11.43 5.31
CA MET A 63 -4.43 -10.14 4.72
C MET A 63 -5.52 -9.61 3.78
N GLN A 64 -6.13 -10.47 2.97
CA GLN A 64 -7.27 -10.08 2.14
C GLN A 64 -8.43 -9.59 3.03
N HIS A 65 -8.71 -10.29 4.13
CA HIS A 65 -9.72 -9.87 5.10
C HIS A 65 -9.37 -8.53 5.77
N CYS A 66 -8.09 -8.24 6.03
CA CYS A 66 -7.66 -6.91 6.49
C CYS A 66 -7.98 -5.81 5.47
N ILE A 67 -7.75 -6.07 4.19
CA ILE A 67 -8.07 -5.15 3.09
C ILE A 67 -9.58 -5.00 2.99
N ASP A 68 -10.32 -6.09 2.90
CA ASP A 68 -11.77 -6.08 2.71
C ASP A 68 -12.46 -5.32 3.83
N ASN A 69 -12.11 -5.53 5.09
CA ASN A 69 -12.73 -4.82 6.22
C ASN A 69 -12.43 -3.33 6.25
N THR A 70 -11.27 -2.93 5.71
CA THR A 70 -10.86 -1.53 5.70
C THR A 70 -11.38 -0.81 4.46
N PHE A 71 -11.38 -1.48 3.31
CA PHE A 71 -11.72 -0.93 2.00
C PHE A 71 -13.08 -1.35 1.46
N GLN A 72 -13.92 -2.04 2.25
CA GLN A 72 -15.26 -2.47 1.83
C GLN A 72 -16.06 -1.31 1.23
N GLY A 73 -15.95 -0.12 1.82
CA GLY A 73 -16.64 1.09 1.37
C GLY A 73 -16.13 1.66 0.05
N TYR A 74 -14.88 1.41 -0.33
CA TYR A 74 -14.30 1.80 -1.61
C TYR A 74 -14.57 0.74 -2.69
N MET A 75 -14.52 -0.55 -2.33
CA MET A 75 -14.78 -1.68 -3.23
C MET A 75 -16.25 -1.82 -3.61
N SER A 76 -17.19 -1.40 -2.75
CA SER A 76 -18.61 -1.30 -3.12
C SER A 76 -18.88 -0.28 -4.24
N GLN A 77 -17.95 0.63 -4.52
CA GLN A 77 -18.06 1.60 -5.62
C GLN A 77 -17.45 1.05 -6.93
N LEU A 78 -16.69 -0.04 -6.83
CA LEU A 78 -16.01 -0.71 -7.95
C LEU A 78 -16.71 -2.04 -8.24
N ASP A 79 -17.89 -1.97 -8.85
CA ASP A 79 -18.68 -3.16 -9.17
C ASP A 79 -18.09 -3.89 -10.40
N PHE A 80 -16.97 -4.60 -10.20
CA PHE A 80 -16.33 -5.44 -11.23
C PHE A 80 -17.11 -6.73 -11.53
N LYS A 81 -18.30 -6.93 -10.94
CA LYS A 81 -19.10 -8.15 -11.10
C LYS A 81 -19.79 -8.27 -12.46
N ASN A 82 -19.85 -7.17 -13.21
CA ASN A 82 -20.31 -7.17 -14.58
C ASN A 82 -19.09 -6.99 -15.49
N GLU A 83 -19.04 -7.63 -16.65
CA GLU A 83 -18.01 -7.42 -17.70
C GLU A 83 -18.00 -6.00 -18.31
N SER A 84 -18.57 -5.04 -17.58
CA SER A 84 -18.60 -3.62 -17.87
C SER A 84 -17.50 -2.94 -17.07
N LEU A 85 -16.66 -2.14 -17.72
CA LEU A 85 -15.72 -1.26 -17.01
C LEU A 85 -16.50 -0.43 -15.97
N PRO A 86 -16.01 -0.31 -14.73
CA PRO A 86 -16.59 0.62 -13.76
C PRO A 86 -16.73 1.99 -14.41
N GLU A 87 -17.87 2.64 -14.18
CA GLU A 87 -18.07 4.02 -14.60
C GLU A 87 -16.93 4.85 -13.97
N LEU A 88 -16.19 5.65 -14.75
CA LEU A 88 -15.00 6.35 -14.23
C LEU A 88 -15.34 7.24 -13.01
N ASP A 89 -16.57 7.73 -12.94
CA ASP A 89 -17.10 8.55 -11.84
C ASP A 89 -17.34 7.75 -10.55
N SER A 90 -17.34 6.40 -10.60
CA SER A 90 -17.47 5.53 -9.44
C SER A 90 -16.11 5.14 -8.85
N LEU A 91 -15.01 5.54 -9.48
CA LEU A 91 -13.67 5.31 -8.95
C LEU A 91 -13.44 6.22 -7.74
N PRO A 92 -12.92 5.68 -6.62
CA PRO A 92 -12.57 6.50 -5.49
C PRO A 92 -11.43 7.44 -5.85
N SER A 93 -11.54 8.70 -5.39
CA SER A 93 -10.52 9.70 -5.67
C SER A 93 -9.20 9.34 -5.01
N LEU A 94 -8.10 9.57 -5.73
CA LEU A 94 -6.74 9.38 -5.25
C LEU A 94 -6.35 10.55 -4.34
N VAL A 95 -6.91 10.57 -3.13
CA VAL A 95 -6.63 11.57 -2.08
C VAL A 95 -6.08 10.91 -0.83
N PHE A 96 -5.31 11.66 -0.04
CA PHE A 96 -4.74 11.22 1.23
C PHE A 96 -5.32 12.07 2.39
N GLY A 97 -6.63 12.00 2.57
CA GLY A 97 -7.34 12.67 3.64
C GLY A 97 -7.23 11.93 4.98
N THR A 98 -7.88 12.46 6.01
CA THR A 98 -7.85 11.86 7.37
C THR A 98 -8.37 10.43 7.37
N LYS A 99 -9.45 10.17 6.63
CA LYS A 99 -10.04 8.82 6.54
C LYS A 99 -9.07 7.85 5.88
N GLU A 100 -8.53 8.20 4.72
CA GLU A 100 -7.62 7.35 3.96
C GLU A 100 -6.34 7.05 4.75
N CYS A 101 -5.84 8.02 5.51
CA CYS A 101 -4.69 7.82 6.39
C CYS A 101 -4.99 6.94 7.61
N MET A 102 -6.19 7.02 8.19
CA MET A 102 -6.64 6.09 9.22
C MET A 102 -6.77 4.68 8.65
N ASP A 103 -7.32 4.55 7.45
CA ASP A 103 -7.49 3.27 6.75
C ASP A 103 -6.13 2.62 6.44
N ILE A 104 -5.13 3.38 6.01
CA ILE A 104 -3.75 2.91 5.88
C ILE A 104 -3.21 2.38 7.22
N SER A 105 -3.49 3.08 8.32
CA SER A 105 -3.04 2.69 9.67
C SER A 105 -3.73 1.42 10.17
N ASN A 106 -5.01 1.26 9.84
CA ASN A 106 -5.81 0.08 10.16
C ASN A 106 -5.32 -1.15 9.39
N ILE A 107 -5.07 -1.01 8.08
CA ILE A 107 -4.44 -2.07 7.28
C ILE A 107 -3.10 -2.45 7.87
N GLN A 108 -2.24 -1.46 8.14
CA GLN A 108 -0.90 -1.72 8.67
C GLN A 108 -0.98 -2.55 9.95
N SER A 109 -1.78 -2.10 10.92
CA SER A 109 -1.93 -2.79 12.20
C SER A 109 -2.49 -4.20 12.02
N CYS A 110 -3.47 -4.38 11.12
CA CYS A 110 -4.08 -5.68 10.85
C CYS A 110 -3.09 -6.64 10.18
N VAL A 111 -2.44 -6.21 9.10
CA VAL A 111 -1.48 -7.04 8.35
C VAL A 111 -0.30 -7.42 9.21
N VAL A 112 0.33 -6.46 9.92
CA VAL A 112 1.47 -6.74 10.79
C VAL A 112 1.09 -7.78 11.86
N ARG A 113 -0.07 -7.64 12.50
CA ARG A 113 -0.57 -8.60 13.49
C ARG A 113 -0.75 -10.02 12.92
N GLU A 114 -1.17 -10.15 11.67
CA GLU A 114 -1.29 -11.47 11.04
C GLU A 114 0.07 -12.09 10.69
N LEU A 115 1.03 -11.26 10.28
CA LEU A 115 2.40 -11.69 9.98
C LEU A 115 3.23 -12.01 11.23
N GLU A 116 2.94 -11.38 12.37
CA GLU A 116 3.53 -11.73 13.66
C GLU A 116 3.19 -13.15 14.12
N LYS A 117 2.15 -13.77 13.54
CA LYS A 117 1.79 -15.17 13.82
C LYS A 117 2.64 -16.18 13.05
N CYS A 118 3.53 -15.73 12.17
CA CYS A 118 4.50 -16.60 11.51
C CYS A 118 5.59 -17.04 12.49
N SER A 119 6.33 -18.10 12.15
CA SER A 119 7.37 -18.65 13.04
C SER A 119 8.56 -17.70 13.25
N ASP A 120 8.81 -16.81 12.30
CA ASP A 120 9.81 -15.76 12.39
C ASP A 120 9.10 -14.39 12.37
N PRO A 121 9.40 -13.45 13.29
CA PRO A 121 8.78 -12.12 13.32
C PRO A 121 9.40 -11.15 12.30
N THR A 122 10.53 -11.50 11.67
CA THR A 122 11.25 -10.64 10.72
C THR A 122 10.39 -10.18 9.54
N PRO A 123 9.56 -11.03 8.90
CA PRO A 123 8.65 -10.59 7.83
C PRO A 123 7.69 -9.49 8.29
N ALA A 124 7.13 -9.61 9.49
CA ALA A 124 6.23 -8.61 10.06
C ALA A 124 6.95 -7.26 10.28
N ASN A 125 8.15 -7.29 10.88
CA ASN A 125 8.95 -6.09 11.13
C ASN A 125 9.36 -5.34 9.84
N ILE A 126 9.69 -6.10 8.78
CA ILE A 126 10.06 -5.52 7.48
C ILE A 126 8.83 -4.88 6.82
N VAL A 127 7.68 -5.55 6.82
CA VAL A 127 6.43 -5.01 6.29
C VAL A 127 5.98 -3.78 7.08
N ASP A 128 6.08 -3.80 8.41
CA ASP A 128 5.78 -2.64 9.25
C ASP A 128 6.69 -1.45 8.93
N SER A 129 7.99 -1.69 8.76
CA SER A 129 8.96 -0.66 8.37
C SER A 129 8.63 -0.04 7.02
N ILE A 130 8.18 -0.85 6.05
CA ILE A 130 7.73 -0.40 4.73
C ILE A 130 6.49 0.50 4.86
N LEU A 131 5.48 0.06 5.60
CA LEU A 131 4.22 0.81 5.75
C LEU A 131 4.42 2.10 6.54
N ASN A 132 5.26 2.08 7.58
CA ASN A 132 5.70 3.29 8.28
C ASN A 132 6.42 4.27 7.35
N PHE A 133 7.23 3.78 6.43
CA PHE A 133 7.88 4.64 5.45
C PHE A 133 6.85 5.26 4.49
N ILE A 134 5.92 4.45 3.95
CA ILE A 134 4.85 4.94 3.07
C ILE A 134 4.08 6.07 3.74
N ARG A 135 3.71 5.91 5.00
CA ARG A 135 3.01 6.96 5.79
C ARG A 135 3.84 8.23 5.97
N LYS A 136 5.17 8.13 6.04
CA LYS A 136 6.06 9.29 6.16
C LYS A 136 6.22 10.08 4.86
N VAL A 137 6.02 9.45 3.71
CA VAL A 137 6.13 10.14 2.42
C VAL A 137 4.78 10.57 1.84
N THR A 138 3.70 10.34 2.59
CA THR A 138 2.36 10.83 2.30
C THR A 138 1.96 11.93 3.29
N PRO A 139 0.91 12.72 3.00
CA PRO A 139 0.32 13.67 3.94
C PRO A 139 -0.12 13.05 5.28
N CYS A 140 -0.23 11.72 5.35
CA CYS A 140 -0.56 10.97 6.56
C CYS A 140 0.46 11.13 7.69
N GLN A 141 1.69 11.57 7.39
CA GLN A 141 2.69 11.84 8.42
C GLN A 141 2.20 12.83 9.47
N ASN A 142 1.42 13.83 9.05
CA ASN A 142 0.92 14.90 9.93
C ASN A 142 -0.14 14.41 10.94
N LEU A 143 -0.71 13.22 10.70
CA LEU A 143 -1.69 12.59 11.58
C LEU A 143 -1.04 11.62 12.58
N MET A 144 0.28 11.40 12.50
CA MET A 144 1.03 10.60 13.48
C MET A 144 1.39 11.37 14.76
N THR A 145 1.11 12.67 14.81
CA THR A 145 1.43 13.59 15.92
C THR A 145 0.23 13.95 16.82
N LEU A 146 -0.88 13.21 16.72
CA LEU A 146 -2.08 13.36 17.56
C LEU A 146 -2.22 12.21 18.55
#